data_AF-A0A017RWZ4-F1
#
_entry.id   AF-A0A017RWZ4-F1
#
_cell.length_a   1.000
_cell.length_b   1.000
_cell.length_c   1.000
_cell.angle_alpha   90.00
_cell.angle_beta   90.00
_cell.angle_gamma   90.00
#
_symmetry.space_group_name_H-M   'P 1'
#
loop_
_entity.id
_entity.type
_entity.pdbx_description
1 polymer ?
#
loop_
_entity_poly.entity_id
_entity_poly.type
_entity_poly.pdbx_seq_one_letter_code
_entity_poly.pdbx_strand_id
1 'polypeptide(L)'
;MEFIQKIGIKAIKDKEMYLTSRFIGELQNISELNIIGLKSIEGRTSVVSLDFKNLDNSEVAFILERDFGIMTRVGLHCAPLAHKTLNTYPKGTVRFSIGYFNTLDEIIYTVDSIHKTINLLK
;
A
#
# COMPACT_ATOMS: atom_id res chain seq x y z
N MET A 1 21.61 14.89 1.07
CA MET A 1 21.41 15.09 2.52
C MET A 1 20.82 16.46 2.86
N GLU A 2 21.10 17.51 2.08
CA GLU A 2 20.57 18.87 2.29
C GLU A 2 19.03 18.93 2.43
N PHE A 3 18.30 18.16 1.63
CA PHE A 3 16.84 18.10 1.70
C PHE A 3 16.32 17.68 3.09
N ILE A 4 16.84 16.58 3.64
CA ILE A 4 16.41 16.05 4.94
C ILE A 4 16.75 17.05 6.05
N GLN A 5 17.89 17.73 5.95
CA GLN A 5 18.28 18.77 6.90
C GLN A 5 17.37 19.99 6.82
N LYS A 6 16.97 20.39 5.60
CA LYS A 6 16.10 21.55 5.36
C LYS A 6 14.65 21.33 5.81
N ILE A 7 14.06 20.19 5.47
CA ILE A 7 12.66 19.88 5.81
C ILE A 7 12.54 19.36 7.24
N GLY A 8 13.51 18.57 7.68
CA GLY A 8 13.51 17.91 8.98
C GLY A 8 12.78 16.57 8.96
N ILE A 9 13.38 15.59 9.67
CA ILE A 9 12.86 14.20 9.76
C ILE A 9 11.43 14.17 10.32
N LYS A 10 11.11 15.04 11.28
CA LYS A 10 9.78 15.10 11.87
C LYS A 10 8.72 15.51 10.84
N ALA A 11 8.95 16.58 10.09
CA ALA A 11 8.00 17.04 9.07
C ALA A 11 7.83 16.01 7.94
N ILE A 12 8.92 15.31 7.57
CA ILE A 12 8.87 14.21 6.62
C ILE A 12 7.94 13.11 7.11
N LYS A 13 8.21 12.60 8.33
CA LYS A 13 7.41 11.56 8.96
C LYS A 13 5.96 11.99 9.11
N ASP A 14 5.69 13.20 9.59
CA ASP A 14 4.32 13.69 9.80
C ASP A 14 3.52 13.70 8.49
N LYS A 15 4.13 14.13 7.37
CA LYS A 15 3.49 14.10 6.05
C LYS A 15 3.24 12.66 5.58
N GLU A 16 4.25 11.79 5.66
CA GLU A 16 4.13 10.39 5.24
C GLU A 16 3.06 9.64 6.04
N MET A 17 3.00 9.86 7.35
CA MET A 17 2.00 9.26 8.22
C MET A 17 0.59 9.85 7.99
N TYR A 18 0.48 11.15 7.68
CA TYR A 18 -0.79 11.76 7.26
C TYR A 18 -1.35 11.08 6.00
N LEU A 19 -0.54 10.96 4.94
CA LEU A 19 -0.95 10.30 3.70
C LEU A 19 -1.28 8.81 3.93
N THR A 20 -0.47 8.12 4.73
CA THR A 20 -0.71 6.73 5.09
C THR A 20 -2.01 6.54 5.86
N SER A 21 -2.35 7.47 6.77
CA SER A 21 -3.61 7.46 7.50
C SER A 21 -4.80 7.59 6.56
N ARG A 22 -4.73 8.54 5.61
CA ARG A 22 -5.75 8.71 4.57
C ARG A 22 -5.90 7.44 3.74
N PHE A 23 -4.80 6.87 3.26
CA PHE A 23 -4.82 5.64 2.48
C PHE A 23 -5.45 4.46 3.24
N ILE A 24 -5.03 4.20 4.48
CA ILE A 24 -5.63 3.14 5.32
C ILE A 24 -7.13 3.38 5.51
N GLY A 25 -7.53 4.61 5.81
CA GLY A 25 -8.92 4.96 6.12
C GLY A 25 -9.87 4.61 4.98
N GLU A 26 -9.48 4.91 3.73
CA GLU A 26 -10.30 4.57 2.57
C GLU A 26 -10.35 3.06 2.33
N LEU A 27 -9.23 2.36 2.49
CA LEU A 27 -9.12 0.91 2.24
C LEU A 27 -9.93 0.07 3.23
N GLN A 28 -10.19 0.56 4.44
CA GLN A 28 -10.99 -0.19 5.43
C GLN A 28 -12.42 -0.47 4.96
N ASN A 29 -12.94 0.31 4.01
CA ASN A 29 -14.27 0.15 3.46
C ASN A 29 -14.34 -0.87 2.31
N ILE A 30 -13.20 -1.45 1.89
CA ILE A 30 -13.12 -2.35 0.74
C ILE A 30 -13.09 -3.80 1.22
N SER A 31 -14.20 -4.51 1.02
CA SER A 31 -14.39 -5.87 1.55
C SER A 31 -13.51 -6.95 0.89
N GLU A 32 -13.08 -6.68 -0.35
CA GLU A 32 -12.35 -7.58 -1.24
C GLU A 32 -10.85 -7.64 -0.92
N LEU A 33 -10.36 -6.72 -0.09
CA LEU A 33 -8.97 -6.68 0.34
C LEU A 33 -8.82 -6.84 1.86
N ASN A 34 -7.62 -7.21 2.27
CA ASN A 34 -7.16 -7.24 3.64
C ASN A 34 -5.93 -6.35 3.78
N ILE A 35 -5.95 -5.43 4.74
CA ILE A 35 -4.73 -4.75 5.19
C ILE A 35 -3.97 -5.71 6.10
N ILE A 36 -2.77 -6.09 5.70
CA ILE A 36 -1.92 -7.02 6.45
C ILE A 36 -1.07 -6.24 7.46
N GLY A 37 -1.13 -6.67 8.72
CA GLY A 37 -0.46 -6.00 9.85
C GLY A 37 -1.39 -5.01 10.58
N LEU A 38 -0.80 -3.94 11.11
CA LEU A 38 -1.54 -2.93 11.90
C LEU A 38 -2.54 -2.17 11.02
N LYS A 39 -3.77 -2.01 11.51
CA LYS A 39 -4.85 -1.27 10.81
C LYS A 39 -4.87 0.23 11.13
N SER A 40 -3.90 0.70 11.91
CA SER A 40 -3.73 2.11 12.27
C SER A 40 -2.30 2.58 11.94
N ILE A 41 -2.07 3.87 12.13
CA ILE A 41 -0.75 4.50 11.98
C ILE A 41 0.16 4.37 13.21
N GLU A 42 -0.37 3.91 14.34
CA GLU A 42 0.40 3.75 15.57
C GLU A 42 1.36 2.56 15.44
N GLY A 43 2.63 2.74 15.84
CA GLY A 43 3.64 1.67 15.73
C GLY A 43 4.01 1.26 14.31
N ARG A 44 3.67 2.09 13.30
CA ARG A 44 3.77 1.79 11.87
C ARG A 44 4.71 2.78 11.14
N THR A 45 5.31 2.34 10.04
CA THR A 45 5.95 3.18 9.00
C THR A 45 5.00 3.44 7.83
N SER A 46 5.37 4.30 6.86
CA SER A 46 4.51 4.63 5.71
C SER A 46 4.38 3.53 4.63
N VAL A 47 4.41 2.26 5.06
CA VAL A 47 4.32 1.08 4.20
C VAL A 47 3.04 0.33 4.52
N VAL A 48 2.28 -0.03 3.48
CA VAL A 48 1.00 -0.75 3.59
C VAL A 48 1.04 -1.98 2.68
N SER A 49 0.81 -3.15 3.27
CA SER A 49 0.68 -4.41 2.53
C SER A 49 -0.78 -4.80 2.41
N LEU A 50 -1.23 -5.06 1.19
CA LEU A 50 -2.59 -5.49 0.88
C LEU A 50 -2.59 -6.91 0.33
N ASP A 51 -3.56 -7.71 0.74
CA ASP A 51 -3.89 -8.99 0.11
C ASP A 51 -5.32 -8.93 -0.44
N PHE A 52 -5.48 -9.24 -1.73
CA PHE A 52 -6.77 -9.23 -2.40
C PHE A 52 -7.37 -10.64 -2.33
N LYS A 53 -8.39 -10.84 -1.47
CA LYS A 53 -8.83 -12.16 -0.99
C LYS A 53 -9.04 -13.20 -2.09
N ASN A 54 -9.70 -12.80 -3.18
CA ASN A 54 -10.11 -13.69 -4.26
C ASN A 54 -9.42 -13.39 -5.60
N LEU A 55 -8.40 -12.52 -5.60
CA LEU A 55 -7.68 -12.11 -6.81
C LEU A 55 -6.21 -12.50 -6.70
N ASP A 56 -5.54 -12.70 -7.84
CA ASP A 56 -4.09 -12.86 -7.85
C ASP A 56 -3.41 -11.51 -7.59
N ASN A 57 -2.55 -11.45 -6.58
CA ASN A 57 -1.89 -10.21 -6.19
C ASN A 57 -0.94 -9.69 -7.28
N SER A 58 -0.39 -10.59 -8.12
CA SER A 58 0.51 -10.24 -9.22
C SER A 58 -0.26 -9.65 -10.38
N GLU A 59 -1.44 -10.19 -10.68
CA GLU A 59 -2.34 -9.63 -11.69
C GLU A 59 -2.86 -8.24 -11.29
N VAL A 60 -3.25 -8.07 -10.03
CA VAL A 60 -3.64 -6.76 -9.49
C VAL A 60 -2.49 -5.75 -9.61
N ALA A 61 -1.27 -6.13 -9.21
CA ALA A 61 -0.10 -5.26 -9.33
C ALA A 61 0.21 -4.90 -10.78
N PHE A 62 0.08 -5.87 -11.70
CA PHE A 62 0.29 -5.66 -13.13
C PHE A 62 -0.73 -4.69 -13.74
N ILE A 63 -2.01 -4.79 -13.40
CA ILE A 63 -3.04 -3.87 -13.88
C ILE A 63 -2.83 -2.46 -13.32
N LEU A 64 -2.52 -2.35 -12.03
CA LEU A 64 -2.20 -1.06 -11.41
C LEU A 64 -1.04 -0.35 -12.12
N GLU A 65 0.02 -1.09 -12.48
CA GLU A 65 1.13 -0.56 -13.25
C GLU A 65 0.72 -0.19 -14.68
N ARG A 66 0.14 -1.13 -15.42
CA ARG A 66 -0.15 -1.01 -16.86
C ARG A 66 -1.21 0.03 -17.17
N ASP A 67 -2.33 0.02 -16.45
CA ASP A 67 -3.52 0.81 -16.80
C ASP A 67 -3.57 2.14 -16.04
N PHE A 68 -2.93 2.21 -14.87
CA PHE A 68 -3.02 3.38 -13.99
C PHE A 68 -1.67 4.03 -13.69
N GLY A 69 -0.55 3.43 -14.09
CA GLY A 69 0.79 3.94 -13.82
C GLY A 69 1.21 3.85 -12.35
N ILE A 70 0.54 3.03 -11.55
CA ILE A 70 0.78 2.90 -10.11
C ILE A 70 1.79 1.79 -9.87
N MET A 71 3.02 2.17 -9.54
CA MET A 71 4.09 1.22 -9.27
C MET A 71 3.98 0.66 -7.84
N THR A 72 3.91 -0.67 -7.74
CA THR A 72 3.87 -1.38 -6.46
C THR A 72 4.89 -2.52 -6.46
N ARG A 73 5.07 -3.19 -5.32
CA ARG A 73 5.84 -4.43 -5.27
C ARG A 73 4.94 -5.58 -4.83
N VAL A 74 4.91 -6.65 -5.60
CA VAL A 74 4.20 -7.89 -5.24
C VAL A 74 5.17 -8.98 -4.79
N GLY A 75 4.69 -9.87 -3.91
CA GLY A 75 5.37 -11.09 -3.52
C GLY A 75 5.66 -11.16 -2.02
N LEU A 76 6.74 -11.85 -1.67
CA LEU A 76 7.10 -12.13 -0.27
C LEU A 76 8.05 -11.10 0.35
N HIS A 77 8.46 -10.07 -0.41
CA HIS A 77 9.32 -8.96 0.05
C HIS A 77 10.58 -9.40 0.80
N CYS A 78 11.19 -10.53 0.40
CA CYS A 78 12.33 -11.17 1.07
C CYS A 78 12.08 -11.59 2.54
N ALA A 79 10.82 -11.72 2.95
CA ALA A 79 10.40 -12.03 4.33
C ALA A 79 9.45 -13.25 4.40
N PRO A 80 9.81 -14.42 3.85
CA PRO A 80 8.90 -15.56 3.73
C PRO A 80 8.37 -16.08 5.08
N LEU A 81 9.15 -15.99 6.16
CA LEU A 81 8.71 -16.42 7.49
C LEU A 81 7.60 -15.52 8.05
N ALA A 82 7.71 -14.19 7.89
CA ALA A 82 6.65 -13.26 8.29
C ALA A 82 5.36 -13.53 7.50
N HIS A 83 5.46 -13.80 6.20
CA HIS A 83 4.30 -14.16 5.38
C HIS A 83 3.63 -15.47 5.83
N LYS A 84 4.39 -16.45 6.33
CA LYS A 84 3.82 -17.66 6.95
C LYS A 84 3.05 -17.31 8.24
N THR A 85 3.64 -16.50 9.12
CA THR A 85 2.97 -16.06 10.36
C THR A 85 1.69 -15.25 10.07
N LEU A 86 1.71 -14.44 9.03
CA LEU A 86 0.59 -13.57 8.63
C LEU A 86 -0.40 -14.26 7.67
N ASN A 87 -0.26 -15.57 7.43
CA ASN A 87 -1.11 -16.37 6.54
C ASN A 87 -1.24 -15.81 5.11
N THR A 88 -0.17 -15.21 4.59
CA THR A 88 -0.08 -14.70 3.21
C THR A 88 0.90 -15.49 2.35
N TYR A 89 1.56 -16.51 2.89
CA TYR A 89 2.40 -17.43 2.10
C TYR A 89 1.55 -18.48 1.36
N PRO A 90 1.89 -18.90 0.13
CA PRO A 90 3.02 -18.46 -0.70
C PRO A 90 2.72 -17.21 -1.57
N LYS A 91 1.45 -16.81 -1.64
CA LYS A 91 0.94 -15.76 -2.54
C LYS A 91 1.64 -14.40 -2.36
N GLY A 92 2.02 -14.06 -1.13
CA GLY A 92 2.57 -12.76 -0.78
C GLY A 92 1.50 -11.67 -0.74
N THR A 93 1.94 -10.41 -0.81
CA THR A 93 1.07 -9.22 -0.77
C THR A 93 1.48 -8.20 -1.82
N VAL A 94 0.60 -7.26 -2.14
CA VAL A 94 0.93 -6.04 -2.87
C VAL A 94 1.30 -4.96 -1.86
N ARG A 95 2.53 -4.44 -1.96
CA ARG A 95 3.08 -3.47 -1.02
C ARG A 95 3.13 -2.08 -1.65
N PHE A 96 2.52 -1.13 -0.95
CA PHE A 96 2.54 0.29 -1.22
C PHE A 96 3.49 0.96 -0.23
N SER A 97 4.44 1.75 -0.74
CA SER A 97 5.40 2.51 0.07
C SER A 97 5.19 3.99 -0.21
N ILE A 98 4.53 4.68 0.72
CA ILE A 98 4.20 6.10 0.58
C ILE A 98 5.40 6.93 1.03
N GLY A 99 5.92 7.77 0.14
CA GLY A 99 7.04 8.65 0.41
C GLY A 99 6.63 10.11 0.57
N TYR A 100 7.56 10.93 1.07
CA TYR A 100 7.34 12.36 1.26
C TYR A 100 6.85 13.11 0.02
N PHE A 101 7.29 12.72 -1.18
CA PHE A 101 6.93 13.43 -2.41
C PHE A 101 5.53 13.09 -2.91
N ASN A 102 4.89 12.06 -2.34
CA ASN A 102 3.52 11.75 -2.72
C ASN A 102 2.55 12.86 -2.29
N THR A 103 1.39 12.86 -2.94
CA THR A 103 0.32 13.82 -2.71
C THR A 103 -0.96 13.13 -2.25
N LEU A 104 -1.89 13.90 -1.67
CA LEU A 104 -3.20 13.37 -1.30
C LEU A 104 -4.00 12.94 -2.53
N ASP A 105 -3.87 13.67 -3.65
CA ASP A 105 -4.54 13.35 -4.91
C ASP A 105 -4.05 12.01 -5.48
N GLU A 106 -2.74 11.72 -5.37
CA GLU A 106 -2.20 10.40 -5.73
C GLU A 106 -2.74 9.28 -4.85
N ILE A 107 -2.95 9.53 -3.55
CA ILE A 107 -3.56 8.56 -2.63
C ILE A 107 -5.01 8.27 -3.06
N ILE A 108 -5.80 9.32 -3.33
CA ILE A 108 -7.19 9.18 -3.78
C ILE A 108 -7.25 8.45 -5.12
N TYR A 109 -6.44 8.87 -6.08
CA TYR A 109 -6.32 8.23 -7.39
C TYR A 109 -5.94 6.75 -7.26
N THR A 110 -5.03 6.42 -6.34
CA THR A 110 -4.62 5.03 -6.09
C THR A 110 -5.78 4.20 -5.55
N VAL A 111 -6.56 4.72 -4.60
CA VAL A 111 -7.73 4.04 -4.05
C VAL A 111 -8.79 3.82 -5.13
N ASP A 112 -9.10 4.83 -5.93
CA ASP A 112 -10.05 4.74 -7.04
C ASP A 112 -9.59 3.69 -8.07
N SER A 113 -8.29 3.66 -8.36
CA SER A 113 -7.70 2.68 -9.28
C SER A 113 -7.77 1.27 -8.71
N ILE A 114 -7.57 1.08 -7.40
CA ILE A 114 -7.78 -0.21 -6.73
C ILE A 114 -9.22 -0.69 -6.91
N HIS A 115 -10.22 0.18 -6.71
CA HIS A 115 -11.62 -0.18 -6.96
C HIS A 115 -11.87 -0.60 -8.42
N LYS A 116 -11.33 0.14 -9.38
CA LYS A 116 -11.44 -0.21 -10.80
C LYS A 116 -10.78 -1.55 -11.11
N THR A 117 -9.57 -1.79 -10.62
CA THR A 117 -8.87 -3.07 -10.80
C THR A 117 -9.65 -4.25 -10.21
N ILE A 118 -10.23 -4.09 -9.01
CA ILE A 118 -11.07 -5.13 -8.41
C ILE A 118 -12.28 -5.43 -9.30
N ASN A 119 -12.93 -4.41 -9.88
CA ASN A 119 -14.09 -4.61 -10.74
C ASN A 119 -13.74 -5.21 -12.11
N LEU A 120 -12.52 -4.98 -12.62
CA LEU A 120 -12.04 -5.57 -13.87
C LEU A 120 -11.72 -7.06 -13.76
N LEU A 121 -11.34 -7.52 -12.56
CA LEU A 121 -10.93 -8.89 -12.29
C LEU A 121 -12.03 -9.76 -11.63
N LYS A 122 -13.20 -9.17 -11.37
CA LYS A 122 -14.40 -9.90 -10.95
C LYS A 122 -15.15 -10.44 -12.15
#